data_AF-A0A836C8Y8-F1
#
_entry.id   AF-A0A836C8Y8-F1
#
_cell.length_a   1.000
_cell.length_b   1.000
_cell.length_c   1.000
_cell.angle_alpha   90.00
_cell.angle_beta   90.00
_cell.angle_gamma   90.00
#
_symmetry.space_group_name_H-M   'P 1'
#
loop_
_entity.id
_entity.type
_entity.pdbx_description
1 polymer ?
#
loop_
_entity_poly.entity_id
_entity_poly.type
_entity_poly.pdbx_seq_one_letter_code
_entity_poly.pdbx_strand_id
1 'polypeptide(L)'
;MASEDRRIRALKDAQKREENKRCADCTERLPNYIVLDFKTFVCTACSGIHREFSHRIKSVSLANFTDDEVRAIRKGGNRASNDLWLAKYDPDRDLPEPDGSSVEKRREFIRMKYQEKRWYATTEDLAREAEEQARRASARARNEEAR
;
A
#
# COMPACT_ATOMS: atom_id res chain seq x y z
N MET A 1 -25.86 10.18 10.25
CA MET A 1 -26.33 9.38 9.10
C MET A 1 -25.80 9.94 7.78
N ALA A 2 -26.32 11.06 7.25
CA ALA A 2 -25.90 11.57 5.92
C ALA A 2 -24.37 11.80 5.73
N SER A 3 -23.67 12.27 6.77
CA SER A 3 -22.21 12.47 6.73
C SER A 3 -21.41 11.16 6.77
N GLU A 4 -21.95 10.14 7.45
CA GLU A 4 -21.35 8.81 7.56
C GLU A 4 -21.51 8.05 6.23
N ASP A 5 -22.70 8.10 5.65
CA ASP A 5 -23.00 7.52 4.33
C ASP A 5 -22.08 8.10 3.23
N ARG A 6 -21.82 9.42 3.28
CA ARG A 6 -20.89 10.09 2.37
C ARG A 6 -19.47 9.55 2.49
N ARG A 7 -18.99 9.32 3.72
CA ARG A 7 -17.63 8.81 3.99
C ARG A 7 -17.48 7.37 3.52
N ILE A 8 -18.45 6.51 3.83
CA ILE A 8 -18.46 5.12 3.38
C ILE A 8 -18.49 5.07 1.84
N ARG A 9 -19.30 5.91 1.18
CA ARG A 9 -19.33 5.99 -0.28
C ARG A 9 -17.98 6.36 -0.87
N ALA A 10 -17.33 7.38 -0.31
CA ALA A 10 -16.01 7.82 -0.74
C ALA A 10 -14.93 6.73 -0.57
N LEU A 11 -15.00 5.94 0.51
CA LEU A 11 -14.09 4.80 0.72
C LEU A 11 -14.37 3.65 -0.25
N LYS A 12 -15.64 3.33 -0.53
CA LYS A 12 -16.02 2.35 -1.55
C LYS A 12 -15.55 2.77 -2.94
N ASP A 13 -15.60 4.06 -3.26
CA ASP A 13 -15.09 4.57 -4.53
C ASP A 13 -13.55 4.48 -4.60
N ALA A 14 -12.85 4.72 -3.49
CA ALA A 14 -11.41 4.45 -3.41
C ALA A 14 -11.08 2.95 -3.58
N GLN A 15 -11.86 2.06 -2.97
CA GLN A 15 -11.70 0.60 -3.07
C GLN A 15 -11.88 0.07 -4.50
N LYS A 16 -12.66 0.75 -5.35
CA LYS A 16 -12.88 0.37 -6.75
C LYS A 16 -11.68 0.61 -7.67
N ARG A 17 -10.69 1.41 -7.24
CA ARG A 17 -9.45 1.63 -8.00
C ARG A 17 -8.70 0.30 -8.16
N GLU A 18 -8.11 0.04 -9.33
CA GLU A 18 -7.50 -1.27 -9.67
C GLU A 18 -6.51 -1.76 -8.61
N GLU A 19 -5.67 -0.87 -8.10
CA GLU A 19 -4.67 -1.16 -7.06
C GLU A 19 -5.29 -1.59 -5.73
N ASN A 20 -6.52 -1.16 -5.43
CA ASN A 20 -7.21 -1.43 -4.16
C ASN A 20 -8.17 -2.62 -4.24
N LYS A 21 -8.35 -3.23 -5.42
CA LYS A 21 -9.21 -4.42 -5.60
C LYS A 21 -8.61 -5.69 -5.01
N ARG A 22 -7.31 -5.66 -4.70
CA ARG A 22 -6.54 -6.75 -4.13
C ARG A 22 -5.94 -6.34 -2.79
N CYS A 23 -5.86 -7.29 -1.86
CA CYS A 23 -5.21 -7.13 -0.58
C CYS A 23 -3.77 -6.67 -0.77
N ALA A 24 -3.36 -5.64 -0.02
CA ALA A 24 -2.01 -5.09 -0.09
C ALA A 24 -0.89 -6.06 0.34
N ASP A 25 -1.25 -7.17 1.00
CA ASP A 25 -0.26 -8.08 1.60
C ASP A 25 -0.30 -9.50 1.04
N CYS A 26 -1.45 -9.97 0.55
CA CYS A 26 -1.61 -11.34 0.06
C CYS A 26 -2.35 -11.43 -1.28
N THR A 27 -2.57 -10.30 -1.94
CA THR A 27 -3.16 -10.18 -3.29
C THR A 27 -4.58 -10.75 -3.50
N GLU A 28 -5.20 -11.33 -2.45
CA GLU A 28 -6.58 -11.80 -2.47
C GLU A 28 -7.56 -10.69 -2.84
N ARG A 29 -8.63 -11.05 -3.54
CA ARG A 29 -9.63 -10.08 -4.02
C ARG A 29 -10.51 -9.56 -2.89
N LEU A 30 -11.12 -8.40 -3.15
CA LEU A 30 -12.16 -7.79 -2.31
C LEU A 30 -11.72 -7.49 -0.85
N PRO A 31 -10.62 -6.75 -0.65
CA PRO A 31 -10.18 -6.36 0.69
C PRO A 31 -11.19 -5.44 1.37
N ASN A 32 -11.76 -5.84 2.50
CA ASN A 32 -12.85 -5.17 3.21
C ASN A 32 -12.42 -4.42 4.49
N TYR A 33 -11.12 -4.39 4.78
CA TYR A 33 -10.53 -3.65 5.90
C TYR A 33 -9.50 -2.64 5.41
N ILE A 34 -9.29 -1.60 6.20
CA ILE A 34 -8.28 -0.57 5.96
C ILE A 34 -7.32 -0.55 7.13
N VAL A 35 -6.01 -0.64 6.84
CA VAL A 35 -4.96 -0.36 7.82
C VAL A 35 -4.64 1.13 7.76
N LEU A 36 -5.06 1.89 8.79
CA LEU A 36 -4.99 3.34 8.78
C LEU A 36 -3.57 3.88 8.75
N ASP A 37 -2.62 3.16 9.35
CA ASP A 37 -1.22 3.59 9.41
C ASP A 37 -0.57 3.60 8.02
N PHE A 38 -0.93 2.65 7.16
CA PHE A 38 -0.38 2.50 5.81
C PHE A 38 -1.35 2.91 4.70
N LYS A 39 -2.60 3.23 5.05
CA LYS A 39 -3.66 3.67 4.14
C LYS A 39 -3.92 2.62 3.06
N THR A 40 -3.81 1.34 3.44
CA THR A 40 -3.96 0.17 2.56
C THR A 40 -5.28 -0.53 2.81
N PHE A 41 -5.81 -1.15 1.75
CA PHE A 41 -6.93 -2.06 1.80
C PHE A 41 -6.41 -3.50 1.92
N VAL A 42 -6.87 -4.21 2.95
CA VAL A 42 -6.47 -5.58 3.26
C VAL A 42 -7.69 -6.49 3.46
N CYS A 43 -7.53 -7.80 3.24
CA CYS A 43 -8.58 -8.78 3.50
C CYS A 43 -8.74 -9.06 5.00
N THR A 44 -9.82 -9.76 5.38
CA THR A 44 -10.12 -10.12 6.78
C THR A 44 -8.95 -10.81 7.48
N ALA A 45 -8.32 -11.78 6.83
CA ALA A 45 -7.22 -12.55 7.44
C ALA A 45 -5.97 -11.69 7.70
N CYS A 46 -5.53 -10.91 6.71
CA CYS A 46 -4.41 -9.97 6.90
C CYS A 46 -4.75 -8.89 7.94
N SER A 47 -6.01 -8.45 8.00
CA SER A 47 -6.47 -7.52 9.04
C SER A 47 -6.27 -8.08 10.46
N GLY A 48 -6.45 -9.38 10.67
CA GLY A 48 -6.18 -10.05 11.95
C GLY A 48 -4.70 -10.04 12.30
N ILE A 49 -3.84 -10.37 11.34
CA ILE A 49 -2.39 -10.35 11.52
C ILE A 49 -1.89 -8.93 11.81
N HIS A 50 -2.42 -7.92 11.12
CA HIS A 50 -2.09 -6.52 11.41
C HIS A 50 -2.41 -6.11 12.86
N ARG A 51 -3.42 -6.72 13.52
CA ARG A 51 -3.72 -6.50 14.94
C ARG A 51 -2.65 -7.07 15.85
N GLU A 52 -2.07 -8.23 15.50
CA GLU A 52 -0.96 -8.84 16.25
C GLU A 52 0.24 -7.87 16.32
N PHE A 53 0.43 -7.05 15.29
CA PHE A 53 1.46 -6.01 15.22
C PHE A 53 1.01 -4.62 15.69
N SER A 54 -0.12 -4.52 16.41
CA SER A 54 -0.65 -3.26 16.95
C SER A 54 -0.92 -2.15 15.92
N HIS A 55 -1.12 -2.50 14.65
CA HIS A 55 -1.57 -1.53 13.66
C HIS A 55 -3.04 -1.15 13.88
N ARG A 56 -3.44 0.03 13.43
CA ARG A 56 -4.82 0.51 13.52
C ARG A 56 -5.61 0.07 12.30
N ILE A 57 -6.70 -0.68 12.52
CA ILE A 57 -7.52 -1.25 11.46
C ILE A 57 -8.99 -0.85 11.62
N LYS A 58 -9.65 -0.52 10.51
CA LYS A 58 -11.09 -0.26 10.45
C LYS A 58 -11.75 -1.08 9.34
N SER A 59 -12.95 -1.59 9.59
CA SER A 59 -13.78 -2.22 8.55
C SER A 59 -14.37 -1.13 7.65
N VAL A 60 -14.30 -1.30 6.33
CA VAL A 60 -14.81 -0.31 5.35
C VAL A 60 -16.30 -0.01 5.57
N SER A 61 -17.10 -1.01 5.94
CA SER A 61 -18.57 -0.89 6.01
C SER A 61 -19.11 -0.73 7.43
N LEU A 62 -18.33 -1.08 8.46
CA LEU A 62 -18.83 -1.17 9.85
C LEU A 62 -18.20 -0.15 10.80
N ALA A 63 -17.13 0.54 10.40
CA ALA A 63 -16.42 1.47 11.26
C ALA A 63 -16.73 2.92 10.93
N ASN A 64 -16.68 3.77 11.95
CA ASN A 64 -16.77 5.22 11.79
C ASN A 64 -15.42 5.80 11.38
N PHE A 65 -15.40 6.47 10.24
CA PHE A 65 -14.24 7.20 9.74
C PHE A 65 -14.41 8.71 9.97
N THR A 66 -13.31 9.39 10.26
CA THR A 66 -13.25 10.85 10.24
C THR A 66 -13.07 11.34 8.81
N ASP A 67 -13.40 12.60 8.53
CA ASP A 67 -13.16 13.17 7.19
C ASP A 67 -11.66 13.18 6.84
N ASP A 68 -10.78 13.31 7.84
CA ASP A 68 -9.33 13.32 7.67
C ASP A 68 -8.79 11.95 7.28
N GLU A 69 -9.28 10.90 7.92
CA GLU A 69 -8.96 9.51 7.56
C GLU A 69 -9.39 9.24 6.11
N VAL A 70 -10.62 9.59 5.73
CA VAL A 70 -11.10 9.40 4.35
C VAL A 70 -10.25 10.17 3.35
N ARG A 71 -9.88 11.42 3.63
CA ARG A 71 -8.99 12.19 2.75
C ARG A 71 -7.61 11.52 2.62
N ALA A 72 -7.04 11.05 3.73
CA ALA A 72 -5.75 10.37 3.73
C ALA A 72 -5.80 9.05 2.92
N ILE A 73 -6.84 8.25 3.09
CA ILE A 73 -7.03 6.98 2.37
C ILE A 73 -7.20 7.23 0.86
N ARG A 74 -7.98 8.25 0.48
CA ARG A 74 -8.17 8.61 -0.93
C ARG A 74 -6.89 9.07 -1.61
N LYS A 75 -6.05 9.83 -0.90
CA LYS A 75 -4.74 10.27 -1.39
C LYS A 75 -3.70 9.14 -1.41
N GLY A 76 -3.81 8.22 -0.46
CA GLY A 76 -3.00 7.00 -0.40
C GLY A 76 -3.58 5.87 -1.24
N GLY A 77 -3.78 4.71 -0.61
CA GLY A 77 -4.15 3.46 -1.27
C GLY A 77 -2.95 2.53 -1.45
N ASN A 78 -3.24 1.34 -1.97
CA ASN A 78 -2.28 0.24 -2.05
C ASN A 78 -1.10 0.57 -2.95
N ARG A 79 -1.33 1.22 -4.10
CA ARG A 79 -0.24 1.65 -4.98
C ARG A 79 0.75 2.56 -4.26
N ALA A 80 0.26 3.66 -3.67
CA ALA A 80 1.11 4.61 -2.95
C ALA A 80 1.82 3.98 -1.75
N SER A 81 1.17 3.01 -1.09
CA SER A 81 1.81 2.24 -0.02
C SER A 81 2.91 1.34 -0.57
N ASN A 82 2.66 0.58 -1.63
CA ASN A 82 3.64 -0.32 -2.24
C ASN A 82 4.84 0.45 -2.82
N ASP A 83 4.61 1.62 -3.43
CA ASP A 83 5.68 2.52 -3.91
C ASP A 83 6.66 2.92 -2.78
N LEU A 84 6.24 2.85 -1.51
CA LEU A 84 7.08 3.14 -0.34
C LEU A 84 7.59 1.87 0.34
N TRP A 85 6.69 0.94 0.62
CA TRP A 85 6.94 -0.23 1.47
C TRP A 85 7.49 -1.43 0.71
N LEU A 86 7.42 -1.42 -0.62
CA LEU A 86 7.98 -2.40 -1.54
C LEU A 86 8.91 -1.75 -2.58
N ALA A 87 9.41 -0.54 -2.31
CA ALA A 87 10.24 0.22 -3.25
C ALA A 87 11.50 -0.55 -3.68
N LYS A 88 12.06 -1.35 -2.77
CA LYS A 88 13.27 -2.16 -2.98
C LYS A 88 12.97 -3.65 -3.14
N TYR A 89 11.71 -4.02 -3.34
CA TYR A 89 11.28 -5.41 -3.46
C TYR A 89 11.68 -5.99 -4.82
N ASP A 90 12.34 -7.15 -4.81
CA ASP A 90 12.74 -7.85 -6.01
C ASP A 90 12.09 -9.25 -6.05
N PRO A 91 11.11 -9.50 -6.96
CA PRO A 91 10.43 -10.79 -7.05
C PRO A 91 11.36 -11.99 -7.33
N ASP A 92 12.54 -11.78 -7.90
CA ASP A 92 13.49 -12.85 -8.21
C ASP A 92 14.40 -13.20 -7.01
N ARG A 93 14.52 -12.29 -6.04
CA ARG A 93 15.44 -12.42 -4.89
C ARG A 93 14.73 -12.53 -3.55
N ASP A 94 13.57 -11.93 -3.42
CA ASP A 94 12.82 -11.85 -2.18
C ASP A 94 11.70 -12.90 -2.10
N LEU A 95 11.16 -13.07 -0.88
CA LEU A 95 10.02 -13.95 -0.66
C LEU A 95 8.84 -13.49 -1.53
N PRO A 96 8.18 -14.41 -2.26
CA PRO A 96 7.05 -14.05 -3.10
C PRO A 96 5.89 -13.54 -2.23
N GLU A 97 5.10 -12.64 -2.80
CA GLU A 97 3.84 -12.24 -2.17
C GLU A 97 2.99 -13.49 -1.87
N PRO A 98 2.46 -13.63 -0.64
CA PRO A 98 1.68 -14.80 -0.29
C PRO A 98 0.40 -14.85 -1.11
N ASP A 99 0.07 -16.02 -1.65
CA ASP A 99 -1.13 -16.30 -2.46
C ASP A 99 -2.42 -16.43 -1.64
N GLY A 100 -2.32 -16.22 -0.32
CA GLY A 100 -3.41 -16.36 0.63
C GLY A 100 -3.55 -17.76 1.26
N SER A 101 -2.81 -18.78 0.80
CA SER A 101 -2.98 -20.15 1.27
C SER A 101 -2.49 -20.43 2.70
N SER A 102 -1.48 -19.70 3.17
CA SER A 102 -0.86 -19.91 4.50
C SER A 102 -0.87 -18.63 5.34
N VAL A 103 -1.34 -18.76 6.59
CA VAL A 103 -1.35 -17.67 7.58
C VAL A 103 0.07 -17.30 7.99
N GLU A 104 0.96 -18.28 8.10
CA GLU A 104 2.36 -18.11 8.46
C GLU A 104 3.09 -17.27 7.41
N LYS A 105 2.91 -17.58 6.12
CA LYS A 105 3.49 -16.79 5.02
C LYS A 105 2.96 -15.34 5.01
N ARG A 106 1.67 -15.15 5.24
CA ARG A 106 1.07 -13.80 5.39
C ARG A 106 1.71 -13.04 6.55
N ARG A 107 1.85 -13.70 7.72
CA ARG A 107 2.43 -13.10 8.92
C ARG A 107 3.88 -12.70 8.71
N GLU A 108 4.68 -13.58 8.11
CA GLU A 108 6.08 -13.32 7.82
C GLU A 108 6.23 -12.15 6.84
N PHE A 109 5.44 -12.13 5.76
CA PHE A 109 5.47 -11.04 4.79
C PHE A 109 5.08 -9.69 5.41
N ILE A 110 4.00 -9.63 6.19
CA ILE A 110 3.55 -8.41 6.90
C ILE A 110 4.61 -7.92 7.88
N ARG A 111 5.28 -8.84 8.59
CA ARG A 111 6.37 -8.53 9.52
C ARG A 111 7.56 -7.90 8.79
N MET A 112 8.05 -8.53 7.72
CA MET A 112 9.18 -7.99 6.93
C MET A 112 8.84 -6.64 6.30
N LYS A 113 7.63 -6.52 5.74
CA LYS A 113 7.17 -5.31 5.08
C LYS A 113 7.08 -4.14 6.06
N TYR A 114 6.35 -4.29 7.17
CA TYR A 114 5.97 -3.15 8.02
C TYR A 114 6.80 -2.99 9.30
N GLN A 115 7.26 -4.09 9.90
CA GLN A 115 8.03 -4.04 11.16
C GLN A 115 9.53 -3.93 10.89
N GLU A 116 10.06 -4.78 10.02
CA GLU A 116 11.48 -4.74 9.65
C GLU A 116 11.80 -3.67 8.60
N LYS A 117 10.76 -3.15 7.92
CA LYS A 117 10.90 -2.15 6.85
C LYS A 117 11.86 -2.61 5.75
N ARG A 118 11.89 -3.92 5.48
CA ARG A 118 12.90 -4.58 4.64
C ARG A 118 13.05 -3.94 3.26
N TRP A 119 11.94 -3.53 2.66
CA TRP A 119 11.90 -2.92 1.33
C TRP A 119 11.47 -1.45 1.33
N TYR A 120 11.48 -0.82 2.51
CA TYR A 120 11.04 0.55 2.67
C TYR A 120 12.06 1.53 2.06
N ALA A 121 11.58 2.46 1.26
CA ALA A 121 12.35 3.63 0.84
C ALA A 121 12.09 4.79 1.78
N THR A 122 13.16 5.39 2.29
CA THR A 122 13.06 6.66 2.99
C THR A 122 12.76 7.79 2.00
N THR A 123 12.32 8.94 2.52
CA THR A 123 12.18 10.15 1.70
C THR A 123 13.50 10.55 1.04
N GLU A 124 14.62 10.29 1.70
CA GLU A 124 15.97 10.55 1.16
C GLU A 124 16.30 9.58 0.03
N ASP A 125 15.98 8.29 0.17
CA ASP A 125 16.16 7.29 -0.89
C ASP A 125 15.38 7.70 -2.15
N LEU A 126 14.10 8.05 -2.00
CA LEU A 126 13.25 8.49 -3.11
C LEU A 126 13.78 9.78 -3.77
N ALA A 127 14.27 10.73 -2.98
CA ALA A 127 14.84 11.98 -3.49
C ALA A 127 16.11 11.72 -4.32
N ARG A 128 17.02 10.85 -3.83
CA ARG A 128 18.22 10.47 -4.58
C ARG A 128 17.88 9.78 -5.89
N GLU A 129 16.93 8.84 -5.86
CA GLU A 129 16.50 8.13 -7.07
C GLU A 129 15.85 9.06 -8.10
N ALA A 130 15.02 10.01 -7.67
CA ALA A 130 14.43 11.01 -8.55
C ALA A 130 15.49 11.91 -9.21
N GLU A 131 16.49 12.35 -8.45
CA GLU A 131 17.61 13.15 -8.98
C GLU A 131 18.43 12.34 -10.00
N GLU A 132 18.73 11.08 -9.71
CA GLU A 132 19.45 10.20 -10.62
C GLU A 132 18.66 9.93 -11.91
N GLN A 133 17.35 9.68 -11.81
CA GLN A 133 16.48 9.51 -12.97
C GLN A 133 16.41 10.78 -13.83
N ALA A 134 16.30 11.97 -13.20
CA ALA A 134 16.31 13.25 -13.91
C ALA A 134 17.62 13.49 -14.66
N ARG A 135 18.78 13.14 -14.05
CA ARG A 135 20.09 13.19 -14.70
C ARG A 135 20.16 12.25 -15.91
N ARG A 136 19.73 10.99 -15.75
CA ARG A 136 19.72 9.98 -16.83
C ARG A 136 18.80 10.38 -17.98
N ALA A 137 17.60 10.90 -17.69
CA ALA A 137 16.66 11.37 -18.70
C ALA A 137 17.22 12.56 -19.50
N SER A 138 17.83 13.53 -18.80
CA SER A 138 18.49 14.68 -19.43
C SER A 138 19.66 14.25 -20.33
N ALA A 139 20.45 13.25 -19.92
CA ALA A 139 21.54 12.73 -20.73
C ALA A 139 21.04 11.99 -21.98
N ARG A 140 19.92 11.26 -21.89
CA ARG A 140 19.29 10.60 -23.05
C ARG A 140 18.77 11.61 -24.07
N ALA A 141 18.05 12.64 -23.61
CA ALA A 141 17.53 13.69 -24.50
C ALA A 141 18.65 14.41 -25.28
N ARG A 142 19.76 14.74 -24.61
CA ARG A 142 20.95 15.33 -25.28
C ARG A 142 21.56 14.43 -26.36
N ASN A 143 21.53 13.11 -26.16
CA ASN A 143 22.06 12.16 -27.13
C ASN A 143 21.12 11.94 -28.34
N GLU A 144 19.82 12.17 -28.18
CA GLU A 144 18.84 12.12 -29.28
C GLU A 144 18.85 13.39 -30.13
N GLU A 145 19.02 14.57 -29.52
CA GLU A 145 19.15 15.85 -30.27
C GLU A 145 20.47 15.94 -31.05
N ALA A 146 21.49 15.17 -30.66
CA ALA A 146 22.79 15.13 -31.32
C ALA A 146 22.88 14.12 -32.49
N ARG A 147 21.78 13.42 -32.82
CA ARG A 147 21.66 12.48 -33.94
C ARG A 147 20.83 13.07 -35.07
#